data_AF-A0A1E2WUB9-F1
#
_entry.id   AF-A0A1E2WUB9-F1
#
_cell.length_a   1.000
_cell.length_b   1.000
_cell.length_c   1.000
_cell.angle_alpha   90.00
_cell.angle_beta   90.00
_cell.angle_gamma   90.00
#
_symmetry.space_group_name_H-M   'P 1'
#
loop_
_entity.id
_entity.type
_entity.pdbx_description
1 polymer ?
#
loop_
_entity_poly.entity_id
_entity_poly.type
_entity_poly.pdbx_seq_one_letter_code
_entity_poly.pdbx_strand_id
1 'polypeptide(L)'
;MKSIRNQIKATVAVAAFSSIATLMTVSSADAASYRLDWLGDQGYSAQGQFSYDDSFLGSVVTKDQLTNFAISFFNPEGSLLQNFNYDFPQSDSTFNFNFDTVTKTVLQTGNFDTSNGFDLGIDFATDVTGLDFYTYLNAEQGLPTAKIFLKDDLSPEVCDTYPNCRLDLGGNLTATAIPEPGAIFGLLVLGLMNKVLKKKPAST
;
A
#
# COMPACT_ATOMS: atom_id res chain seq x y z
N MET A 1 27.47 36.36 -27.99
CA MET A 1 26.42 36.08 -26.97
C MET A 1 26.43 34.57 -26.70
N LYS A 2 26.82 34.17 -25.49
CA LYS A 2 27.01 32.77 -25.09
C LYS A 2 25.65 32.12 -24.80
N SER A 3 25.37 31.00 -25.45
CA SER A 3 24.25 30.11 -25.16
C SER A 3 24.61 29.25 -23.94
N ILE A 4 23.83 29.34 -22.86
CA ILE A 4 23.97 28.51 -21.67
C ILE A 4 22.83 27.51 -21.67
N ARG A 5 23.11 26.27 -22.09
CA ARG A 5 22.26 25.10 -21.85
C ARG A 5 22.84 24.36 -20.65
N ASN A 6 22.20 24.46 -19.49
CA ASN A 6 22.52 23.61 -18.35
C ASN A 6 21.97 22.20 -18.63
N GLN A 7 22.86 21.22 -18.74
CA GLN A 7 22.49 19.80 -18.70
C GLN A 7 22.74 19.29 -17.29
N ILE A 8 21.67 19.00 -16.55
CA ILE A 8 21.75 18.27 -15.28
C ILE A 8 21.85 16.80 -15.64
N LYS A 9 23.02 16.19 -15.39
CA LYS A 9 23.19 14.75 -15.46
C LYS A 9 22.75 14.16 -14.12
N ALA A 10 21.60 13.50 -14.09
CA ALA A 10 21.19 12.69 -12.95
C ALA A 10 21.89 11.33 -13.04
N THR A 11 22.75 11.02 -12.07
CA THR A 11 23.37 9.70 -11.91
C THR A 11 22.45 8.86 -11.02
N VAL A 12 21.77 7.88 -11.61
CA VAL A 12 21.00 6.88 -10.85
C VAL A 12 21.98 5.80 -10.37
N ALA A 13 22.19 5.71 -9.05
CA ALA A 13 22.90 4.60 -8.45
C ALA A 13 21.94 3.41 -8.30
N VAL A 14 22.15 2.37 -9.11
CA VAL A 14 21.44 1.09 -8.94
C VAL A 14 22.20 0.28 -7.90
N ALA A 15 21.65 0.16 -6.69
CA ALA A 15 22.16 -0.77 -5.69
C ALA A 15 21.68 -2.20 -6.04
N ALA A 16 22.60 -3.05 -6.46
CA ALA A 16 22.33 -4.47 -6.69
C ALA A 16 22.43 -5.24 -5.37
N PHE A 17 21.29 -5.69 -4.84
CA PHE A 17 21.28 -6.67 -3.75
C PHE A 17 21.58 -8.06 -4.32
N SER A 18 22.66 -8.68 -3.85
CA SER A 18 22.98 -10.09 -4.14
C SER A 18 22.59 -10.95 -2.95
N SER A 19 21.52 -11.74 -3.06
CA SER A 19 21.07 -12.65 -2.01
C SER A 19 21.56 -14.07 -2.28
N ILE A 20 22.38 -14.62 -1.38
CA ILE A 20 22.75 -16.05 -1.38
C ILE A 20 21.51 -16.84 -0.96
N ALA A 21 21.02 -17.74 -1.83
CA ALA A 21 19.88 -18.60 -1.55
C ALA A 21 20.30 -19.78 -0.66
N THR A 22 19.94 -19.73 0.63
CA THR A 22 19.94 -20.90 1.49
C THR A 22 18.62 -21.66 1.28
N LEU A 23 18.69 -22.95 0.91
CA LEU A 23 17.52 -23.83 0.77
C LEU A 23 16.89 -24.05 2.16
N MET A 24 15.87 -23.26 2.47
CA MET A 24 14.91 -23.58 3.52
C MET A 24 13.60 -23.87 2.78
N THR A 25 13.08 -25.10 2.90
CA THR A 25 11.65 -25.36 2.65
C THR A 25 10.89 -24.67 3.78
N VAL A 26 10.67 -23.36 3.63
CA VAL A 26 9.78 -22.61 4.51
C VAL A 26 8.37 -23.05 4.11
N SER A 27 7.66 -23.69 5.04
CA SER A 27 6.21 -23.86 4.95
C SER A 27 5.62 -22.53 4.50
N SER A 28 4.67 -22.54 3.55
CA SER A 28 3.82 -21.37 3.29
C SER A 28 3.44 -20.79 4.65
N ALA A 29 3.87 -19.55 4.90
CA ALA A 29 3.40 -18.86 6.07
C ALA A 29 1.90 -18.69 5.82
N ASP A 30 1.06 -19.11 6.77
CA ASP A 30 -0.42 -19.08 6.69
C ASP A 30 -0.97 -17.64 6.70
N ALA A 31 -0.26 -16.73 6.03
CA ALA A 31 -0.42 -15.30 6.12
C ALA A 31 -0.13 -14.63 4.77
N ALA A 32 -1.20 -14.19 4.10
CA ALA A 32 -1.10 -13.31 2.96
C ALA A 32 -0.53 -11.95 3.37
N SER A 33 0.40 -11.45 2.58
CA SER A 33 1.04 -10.14 2.76
C SER A 33 0.88 -9.28 1.51
N TYR A 34 0.65 -7.99 1.72
CA TYR A 34 0.46 -7.03 0.64
C TYR A 34 1.28 -5.77 0.91
N ARG A 35 1.86 -5.22 -0.15
CA ARG A 35 2.41 -3.87 -0.15
C ARG A 35 1.31 -2.87 -0.47
N LEU A 36 1.27 -1.79 0.28
CA LEU A 36 0.43 -0.64 0.03
C LEU A 36 1.22 0.45 -0.67
N ASP A 37 0.63 1.04 -1.71
CA ASP A 37 1.21 2.17 -2.44
C ASP A 37 0.10 3.19 -2.72
N TRP A 38 0.36 4.46 -2.42
CA TRP A 38 -0.50 5.60 -2.79
C TRP A 38 0.35 6.77 -3.31
N LEU A 39 -0.19 7.47 -4.30
CA LEU A 39 0.35 8.70 -4.86
C LEU A 39 -0.81 9.67 -5.02
N GLY A 40 -0.75 10.80 -4.32
CA GLY A 40 -1.73 11.87 -4.41
C GLY A 40 -1.52 12.77 -5.62
N ASP A 41 -2.49 13.63 -5.89
CA ASP A 41 -2.51 14.52 -7.07
C ASP A 41 -1.47 15.65 -6.96
N GLN A 42 -0.99 15.98 -5.75
CA GLN A 42 0.07 16.97 -5.47
C GLN A 42 1.45 16.33 -5.26
N GLY A 43 1.58 15.02 -5.42
CA GLY A 43 2.85 14.30 -5.36
C GLY A 43 3.24 13.83 -3.97
N TYR A 44 2.40 13.98 -2.95
CA TYR A 44 2.57 13.26 -1.70
C TYR A 44 2.38 11.77 -1.96
N SER A 45 3.03 10.93 -1.16
CA SER A 45 2.97 9.49 -1.36
C SER A 45 2.94 8.73 -0.05
N ALA A 46 2.48 7.49 -0.12
CA ALA A 46 2.53 6.56 0.99
C ALA A 46 3.01 5.18 0.53
N GLN A 47 3.80 4.54 1.37
CA GLN A 47 4.27 3.16 1.18
C GLN A 47 4.08 2.40 2.47
N GLY A 48 3.53 1.20 2.38
CA GLY A 48 3.22 0.40 3.55
C GLY A 48 3.12 -1.09 3.24
N GLN A 49 2.74 -1.83 4.26
CA GLN A 49 2.44 -3.24 4.16
C GLN A 49 1.40 -3.64 5.21
N PHE A 50 0.61 -4.65 4.88
CA PHE A 50 -0.23 -5.32 5.84
C PHE A 50 -0.23 -6.83 5.57
N SER A 51 -0.63 -7.58 6.59
CA SER A 51 -0.81 -9.02 6.48
C SER A 51 -2.02 -9.47 7.29
N TYR A 52 -2.57 -10.62 6.91
CA TYR A 52 -3.69 -11.28 7.56
C TYR A 52 -3.58 -12.80 7.37
N ASP A 53 -4.32 -13.57 8.15
CA ASP A 53 -4.32 -15.04 8.07
C ASP A 53 -5.08 -15.56 6.83
N ASP A 54 -4.53 -16.54 6.13
CA ASP A 54 -5.10 -17.05 4.87
C ASP A 54 -6.51 -17.65 5.02
N SER A 55 -6.94 -17.99 6.23
CA SER A 55 -8.31 -18.42 6.52
C SER A 55 -9.38 -17.38 6.15
N PHE A 56 -9.00 -16.11 5.97
CA PHE A 56 -9.90 -15.02 5.56
C PHE A 56 -10.03 -14.86 4.03
N LEU A 57 -9.34 -15.66 3.22
CA LEU A 57 -9.48 -15.61 1.76
C LEU A 57 -10.93 -15.85 1.31
N GLY A 58 -11.42 -15.02 0.39
CA GLY A 58 -12.81 -15.04 -0.08
C GLY A 58 -13.76 -14.13 0.72
N SER A 59 -13.24 -13.35 1.66
CA SER A 59 -14.00 -12.39 2.47
C SER A 59 -13.40 -10.98 2.41
N VAL A 60 -14.03 -10.03 3.12
CA VAL A 60 -13.44 -8.72 3.42
C VAL A 60 -12.70 -8.82 4.74
N VAL A 61 -11.40 -8.49 4.71
CA VAL A 61 -10.54 -8.40 5.88
C VAL A 61 -10.66 -7.02 6.50
N THR A 62 -11.04 -6.95 7.77
CA THR A 62 -11.11 -5.70 8.55
C THR A 62 -9.86 -5.53 9.41
N LYS A 63 -9.71 -4.36 10.06
CA LYS A 63 -8.59 -4.09 10.98
C LYS A 63 -8.39 -5.20 12.02
N ASP A 64 -9.47 -5.77 12.55
CA ASP A 64 -9.41 -6.74 13.65
C ASP A 64 -8.88 -8.12 13.22
N GLN A 65 -8.74 -8.32 11.91
CA GLN A 65 -8.24 -9.54 11.29
C GLN A 65 -6.82 -9.38 10.73
N LEU A 66 -6.23 -8.18 10.88
CA LEU A 66 -4.84 -7.94 10.51
C LEU A 66 -3.91 -8.59 11.53
N THR A 67 -2.78 -9.07 11.04
CA THR A 67 -1.65 -9.54 11.87
C THR A 67 -0.59 -8.45 12.01
N ASN A 68 -0.47 -7.58 11.01
CA ASN A 68 0.41 -6.41 11.01
C ASN A 68 -0.14 -5.34 10.06
N PHE A 69 0.07 -4.07 10.39
CA PHE A 69 -0.16 -2.95 9.49
C PHE A 69 0.87 -1.86 9.73
N ALA A 70 1.59 -1.47 8.67
CA ALA A 70 2.53 -0.36 8.72
C ALA A 70 2.43 0.48 7.46
N ILE A 71 2.50 1.81 7.59
CA ILE A 71 2.50 2.73 6.45
C ILE A 71 3.23 4.02 6.79
N SER A 72 4.06 4.47 5.87
CA SER A 72 4.84 5.70 5.93
C SER A 72 4.34 6.67 4.86
N PHE A 73 4.26 7.95 5.23
CA PHE A 73 3.87 9.06 4.35
C PHE A 73 5.06 9.96 4.04
N PHE A 74 5.13 10.43 2.80
CA PHE A 74 6.23 11.24 2.30
C PHE A 74 5.71 12.48 1.60
N ASN A 75 6.46 13.57 1.72
CA ASN A 75 6.23 14.78 0.94
C ASN A 75 6.70 14.60 -0.52
N PRO A 76 6.40 15.56 -1.43
CA PRO A 76 6.80 15.46 -2.83
C PRO A 76 8.31 15.38 -3.08
N GLU A 77 9.14 15.87 -2.15
CA GLU A 77 10.61 15.74 -2.22
C GLU A 77 11.11 14.37 -1.75
N GLY A 78 10.23 13.49 -1.26
CA GLY A 78 10.54 12.16 -0.74
C GLY A 78 10.99 12.14 0.73
N SER A 79 10.78 13.23 1.47
CA SER A 79 11.06 13.29 2.91
C SER A 79 9.91 12.65 3.70
N LEU A 80 10.25 11.81 4.67
CA LEU A 80 9.28 11.17 5.57
C LEU A 80 8.54 12.24 6.40
N LEU A 81 7.22 12.18 6.39
CA LEU A 81 6.34 13.02 7.19
C LEU A 81 5.94 12.31 8.49
N GLN A 82 5.38 11.11 8.37
CA GLN A 82 4.91 10.32 9.51
C GLN A 82 4.90 8.84 9.14
N ASN A 83 5.00 7.98 10.15
CA ASN A 83 4.82 6.53 10.02
C ASN A 83 3.84 6.04 11.08
N PHE A 84 2.93 5.17 10.68
CA PHE A 84 2.06 4.40 11.55
C PHE A 84 2.50 2.95 11.52
N ASN A 85 2.65 2.34 12.70
CA ASN A 85 2.98 0.93 12.84
C ASN A 85 2.11 0.32 13.93
N TYR A 86 1.26 -0.63 13.56
CA TYR A 86 0.31 -1.29 14.45
C TYR A 86 0.60 -2.78 14.49
N ASP A 87 0.88 -3.25 15.70
CA ASP A 87 1.04 -4.66 16.02
C ASP A 87 -0.28 -5.22 16.56
N PHE A 88 -0.85 -6.21 15.88
CA PHE A 88 -2.10 -6.85 16.27
C PHE A 88 -1.86 -8.10 17.13
N PRO A 89 -2.77 -8.46 18.04
CA PRO A 89 -4.09 -7.85 18.31
C PRO A 89 -4.05 -6.67 19.29
N GLN A 90 -2.86 -6.19 19.69
CA GLN A 90 -2.69 -5.17 20.74
C GLN A 90 -2.78 -3.73 20.21
N SER A 91 -3.55 -3.50 19.15
CA SER A 91 -3.70 -2.18 18.56
C SER A 91 -4.73 -1.37 19.33
N ASP A 92 -4.29 -0.30 19.98
CA ASP A 92 -5.16 0.72 20.60
C ASP A 92 -5.75 1.71 19.58
N SER A 93 -5.48 1.49 18.28
CA SER A 93 -5.93 2.38 17.21
C SER A 93 -7.39 2.16 16.79
N THR A 94 -8.02 3.28 16.46
CA THR A 94 -9.44 3.42 16.10
C THR A 94 -9.68 3.41 14.58
N PHE A 95 -8.64 3.22 13.77
CA PHE A 95 -8.71 3.39 12.31
C PHE A 95 -9.56 2.32 11.61
N ASN A 96 -10.25 2.71 10.54
CA ASN A 96 -11.05 1.84 9.67
C ASN A 96 -10.22 1.36 8.48
N PHE A 97 -10.13 0.04 8.33
CA PHE A 97 -9.49 -0.59 7.18
C PHE A 97 -10.30 -1.79 6.73
N ASN A 98 -10.58 -1.85 5.43
CA ASN A 98 -11.35 -2.91 4.80
C ASN A 98 -10.66 -3.30 3.49
N PHE A 99 -10.27 -4.57 3.38
CA PHE A 99 -9.60 -5.12 2.20
C PHE A 99 -10.40 -6.29 1.62
N ASP A 100 -10.84 -6.17 0.38
CA ASP A 100 -11.52 -7.25 -0.33
C ASP A 100 -10.48 -8.22 -0.91
N THR A 101 -10.43 -9.42 -0.34
CA THR A 101 -9.46 -10.46 -0.74
C THR A 101 -9.74 -11.07 -2.12
N VAL A 102 -10.96 -10.94 -2.63
CA VAL A 102 -11.36 -11.44 -3.96
C VAL A 102 -10.86 -10.50 -5.04
N THR A 103 -11.14 -9.20 -4.88
CA THR A 103 -10.71 -8.17 -5.85
C THR A 103 -9.28 -7.67 -5.61
N LYS A 104 -8.72 -7.96 -4.43
CA LYS A 104 -7.41 -7.49 -3.95
C LYS A 104 -7.33 -5.97 -3.90
N THR A 105 -8.39 -5.34 -3.37
CA THR A 105 -8.49 -3.88 -3.29
C THR A 105 -8.76 -3.43 -1.86
N VAL A 106 -8.15 -2.30 -1.48
CA VAL A 106 -8.59 -1.56 -0.30
C VAL A 106 -9.89 -0.83 -0.66
N LEU A 107 -10.92 -1.00 0.15
CA LEU A 107 -12.20 -0.36 -0.07
C LEU A 107 -12.10 1.14 0.25
N GLN A 108 -12.45 1.98 -0.72
CA GLN A 108 -12.22 3.43 -0.65
C GLN A 108 -13.32 4.24 -1.33
N THR A 109 -14.53 3.69 -1.41
CA THR A 109 -15.70 4.27 -2.11
C THR A 109 -16.71 4.93 -1.18
N GLY A 110 -16.60 4.71 0.13
CA GLY A 110 -17.46 5.26 1.18
C GLY A 110 -16.80 6.36 2.00
N ASN A 111 -17.51 6.81 3.02
CA ASN A 111 -16.94 7.70 4.04
C ASN A 111 -16.00 6.93 4.95
N PHE A 112 -15.09 7.67 5.59
CA PHE A 112 -13.98 7.17 6.39
C PHE A 112 -14.38 6.09 7.41
N ASP A 113 -15.58 6.16 7.99
CA ASP A 113 -16.10 5.26 9.03
C ASP A 113 -17.03 4.14 8.50
N THR A 114 -17.26 4.05 7.20
CA THR A 114 -18.15 3.03 6.61
C THR A 114 -17.40 1.79 6.14
N SER A 115 -18.10 0.67 5.99
CA SER A 115 -17.51 -0.62 5.59
C SER A 115 -16.86 -0.64 4.19
N ASN A 116 -17.08 0.40 3.40
CA ASN A 116 -16.51 0.58 2.06
C ASN A 116 -15.61 1.82 1.97
N GLY A 117 -15.27 2.45 3.10
CA GLY A 117 -14.28 3.51 3.21
C GLY A 117 -13.07 3.08 4.02
N PHE A 118 -12.24 4.06 4.34
CA PHE A 118 -10.96 3.88 5.01
C PHE A 118 -10.58 5.15 5.77
N ASP A 119 -9.95 4.98 6.92
CA ASP A 119 -9.28 6.06 7.64
C ASP A 119 -8.02 5.55 8.32
N LEU A 120 -7.11 6.48 8.55
CA LEU A 120 -5.87 6.29 9.27
C LEU A 120 -5.42 7.64 9.77
N GLY A 121 -5.08 7.71 11.05
CA GLY A 121 -4.57 8.94 11.62
C GLY A 121 -4.92 9.05 13.08
N ILE A 122 -4.88 10.27 13.54
CA ILE A 122 -5.38 10.65 14.86
C ILE A 122 -6.90 10.72 14.77
N ASP A 123 -7.60 10.36 15.84
CA ASP A 123 -9.07 10.41 15.86
C ASP A 123 -9.55 11.79 15.39
N PHE A 124 -10.42 11.80 14.37
CA PHE A 124 -11.07 13.01 13.82
C PHE A 124 -11.73 13.91 14.86
N ALA A 125 -11.88 13.44 16.10
CA ALA A 125 -12.58 14.07 17.20
C ALA A 125 -11.66 14.55 18.34
N THR A 126 -10.32 14.56 18.17
CA THR A 126 -9.38 14.96 19.24
C THR A 126 -8.43 16.08 18.82
N ASP A 127 -8.11 17.00 19.75
CA ASP A 127 -7.21 18.16 19.57
C ASP A 127 -5.72 17.76 19.41
N VAL A 128 -5.42 16.65 18.74
CA VAL A 128 -4.06 16.09 18.65
C VAL A 128 -3.42 16.55 17.36
N THR A 129 -2.15 16.94 17.38
CA THR A 129 -1.42 17.25 16.14
C THR A 129 -0.98 15.97 15.43
N GLY A 130 -1.28 15.80 14.14
CA GLY A 130 -0.85 14.64 13.36
C GLY A 130 -1.32 14.64 11.90
N LEU A 131 -0.87 13.65 11.12
CA LEU A 131 -1.42 13.36 9.79
C LEU A 131 -2.71 12.55 9.89
N ASP A 132 -3.69 12.92 9.07
CA ASP A 132 -4.89 12.12 8.80
C ASP A 132 -4.96 11.78 7.31
N PHE A 133 -5.33 10.54 7.04
CA PHE A 133 -5.42 9.94 5.71
C PHE A 133 -6.72 9.16 5.60
N TYR A 134 -7.68 9.65 4.81
CA TYR A 134 -9.04 9.13 4.87
C TYR A 134 -9.88 9.34 3.62
N THR A 135 -10.95 8.56 3.47
CA THR A 135 -11.93 8.74 2.40
C THR A 135 -13.10 9.63 2.83
N TYR A 136 -13.51 10.55 1.95
CA TYR A 136 -14.67 11.40 2.20
C TYR A 136 -15.55 11.52 0.96
N LEU A 137 -16.86 11.46 1.18
CA LEU A 137 -17.91 11.54 0.18
C LEU A 137 -19.01 12.46 0.71
N ASN A 138 -19.23 13.57 0.02
CA ASN A 138 -20.33 14.49 0.28
C ASN A 138 -20.82 15.13 -1.03
N ALA A 139 -21.87 14.56 -1.62
CA ALA A 139 -22.40 15.02 -2.89
C ALA A 139 -22.93 16.47 -2.83
N GLU A 140 -23.47 16.88 -1.67
CA GLU A 140 -24.02 18.23 -1.46
C GLU A 140 -22.92 19.29 -1.44
N GLN A 141 -21.69 18.91 -1.07
CA GLN A 141 -20.51 19.77 -1.07
C GLN A 141 -19.67 19.64 -2.36
N GLY A 142 -20.18 18.97 -3.39
CA GLY A 142 -19.49 18.83 -4.68
C GLY A 142 -18.55 17.64 -4.79
N LEU A 143 -18.61 16.68 -3.85
CA LEU A 143 -17.97 15.37 -3.95
C LEU A 143 -18.99 14.25 -4.20
N PRO A 144 -19.45 14.06 -5.45
CA PRO A 144 -20.39 12.98 -5.77
C PRO A 144 -19.79 11.57 -5.67
N THR A 145 -18.47 11.47 -5.50
CA THR A 145 -17.73 10.21 -5.34
C THR A 145 -16.72 10.39 -4.22
N ALA A 146 -16.43 9.31 -3.49
CA ALA A 146 -15.40 9.35 -2.46
C ALA A 146 -14.04 9.75 -3.04
N LYS A 147 -13.30 10.54 -2.27
CA LYS A 147 -11.93 10.94 -2.53
C LYS A 147 -11.08 10.66 -1.30
N ILE A 148 -9.82 10.34 -1.51
CA ILE A 148 -8.84 10.25 -0.44
C ILE A 148 -8.33 11.67 -0.13
N PHE A 149 -8.18 11.96 1.15
CA PHE A 149 -7.66 13.18 1.72
C PHE A 149 -6.41 12.87 2.53
N LEU A 150 -5.36 13.64 2.36
CA LEU A 150 -4.21 13.69 3.27
C LEU A 150 -4.13 15.10 3.86
N LYS A 151 -4.28 15.24 5.18
CA LYS A 151 -4.17 16.52 5.88
C LYS A 151 -3.22 16.45 7.07
N ASP A 152 -2.78 17.62 7.54
CA ASP A 152 -2.17 17.81 8.86
C ASP A 152 -3.13 18.59 9.78
N ASP A 153 -3.08 18.33 11.09
CA ASP A 153 -3.99 18.93 12.07
C ASP A 153 -3.55 20.31 12.61
N LEU A 154 -2.84 21.10 11.80
CA LEU A 154 -2.51 22.49 12.13
C LEU A 154 -3.72 23.47 12.04
N SER A 155 -4.98 23.01 11.98
CA SER A 155 -6.21 23.81 12.15
C SER A 155 -7.43 22.91 12.42
N PRO A 156 -8.32 23.29 13.35
CA PRO A 156 -9.54 22.55 13.73
C PRO A 156 -10.63 22.50 12.65
N GLU A 157 -10.41 23.09 11.48
CA GLU A 157 -11.39 23.07 10.40
C GLU A 157 -11.25 21.73 9.64
N VAL A 158 -12.25 20.86 9.82
CA VAL A 158 -12.70 19.97 8.74
C VAL A 158 -12.68 20.81 7.47
N CYS A 159 -12.30 20.22 6.33
CA CYS A 159 -12.08 20.92 5.08
C CYS A 159 -13.39 21.54 4.52
N ASP A 160 -13.95 22.52 5.22
CA ASP A 160 -15.26 23.13 5.06
C ASP A 160 -15.29 24.04 3.83
N THR A 161 -14.10 24.34 3.29
CA THR A 161 -13.91 25.09 2.06
C THR A 161 -13.01 24.30 1.10
N TYR A 162 -13.62 23.51 0.21
CA TYR A 162 -12.95 23.04 -1.00
C TYR A 162 -12.24 24.20 -1.72
N PRO A 163 -11.09 23.98 -2.38
CA PRO A 163 -10.52 22.67 -2.74
C PRO A 163 -9.25 22.25 -2.00
N ASN A 164 -8.81 22.97 -0.97
CA ASN A 164 -7.47 22.78 -0.41
C ASN A 164 -7.50 22.10 0.96
N CYS A 165 -7.64 20.79 0.98
CA CYS A 165 -7.54 19.99 2.19
C CYS A 165 -6.08 19.64 2.53
N ARG A 166 -5.30 20.73 2.68
CA ARG A 166 -3.98 20.88 3.30
C ARG A 166 -2.74 20.24 2.67
N LEU A 167 -2.66 18.94 2.44
CA LEU A 167 -1.46 18.34 1.84
C LEU A 167 -1.74 17.79 0.45
N ASP A 168 -2.69 16.87 0.35
CA ASP A 168 -3.02 16.24 -0.93
C ASP A 168 -4.45 15.71 -0.95
N LEU A 169 -4.96 15.51 -2.17
CA LEU A 169 -6.27 14.96 -2.45
C LEU A 169 -6.18 13.98 -3.61
N GLY A 170 -7.09 13.02 -3.63
CA GLY A 170 -7.18 12.05 -4.71
C GLY A 170 -6.17 10.93 -4.60
N GLY A 171 -5.67 10.46 -5.74
CA GLY A 171 -5.00 9.17 -5.84
C GLY A 171 -5.92 7.97 -5.53
N ASN A 172 -5.32 6.79 -5.50
CA ASN A 172 -5.98 5.53 -5.15
C ASN A 172 -5.00 4.70 -4.33
N LEU A 173 -5.39 4.26 -3.14
CA LEU A 173 -4.57 3.35 -2.33
C LEU A 173 -4.64 1.96 -2.97
N THR A 174 -3.49 1.47 -3.40
CA THR A 174 -3.36 0.17 -4.09
C THR A 174 -2.70 -0.85 -3.18
N ALA A 175 -3.08 -2.11 -3.36
CA ALA A 175 -2.49 -3.24 -2.66
C ALA A 175 -1.91 -4.22 -3.68
N THR A 176 -0.62 -4.55 -3.54
CA THR A 176 0.07 -5.52 -4.39
C THR A 176 0.52 -6.71 -3.54
N ALA A 177 0.12 -7.92 -3.92
CA ALA A 177 0.50 -9.13 -3.19
C ALA A 177 2.03 -9.29 -3.17
N ILE A 178 2.57 -9.57 -1.98
CA ILE A 178 3.97 -9.92 -1.78
C ILE A 178 4.07 -11.44 -1.94
N PRO A 179 4.79 -11.96 -2.95
CA PRO A 179 4.86 -13.40 -3.17
C PRO A 179 5.53 -14.10 -1.99
N GLU A 180 4.88 -15.15 -1.49
CA GLU A 180 5.52 -16.03 -0.53
C GLU A 180 6.77 -16.68 -1.13
N PRO A 181 7.83 -16.88 -0.33
CA PRO A 181 9.06 -17.53 -0.80
C PRO A 181 8.80 -18.85 -1.55
N GLY A 182 7.81 -19.64 -1.12
CA GLY A 182 7.45 -20.92 -1.77
C GLY A 182 6.88 -20.79 -3.19
N ALA A 183 6.13 -19.72 -3.49
CA ALA A 183 5.50 -19.52 -4.80
C ALA A 183 6.52 -19.14 -5.90
N ILE A 184 7.58 -18.43 -5.52
CA ILE A 184 8.66 -18.00 -6.44
C ILE A 184 9.43 -19.22 -6.98
N PHE A 185 9.63 -20.25 -6.16
CA PHE A 185 10.35 -21.46 -6.57
C PHE A 185 9.53 -22.38 -7.50
N GLY A 186 8.19 -22.44 -7.36
CA GLY A 186 7.33 -23.25 -8.23
C GLY A 186 7.37 -22.82 -9.70
N LEU A 187 7.44 -21.50 -9.96
CA LEU A 187 7.53 -20.95 -11.31
C LEU A 187 8.87 -21.27 -12.01
N LEU A 188 9.96 -21.38 -11.25
CA LEU A 188 11.29 -21.72 -11.79
C LEU A 188 11.43 -23.20 -12.16
N VAL A 189 10.76 -24.11 -11.43
CA VAL A 189 10.82 -25.56 -11.70
C VAL A 189 10.07 -25.94 -12.98
N LEU A 190 8.93 -25.28 -13.28
CA LEU A 190 8.16 -25.53 -14.51
C LEU A 190 8.88 -25.09 -15.79
N GLY A 191 9.82 -24.13 -15.69
CA GLY A 191 10.62 -23.65 -16.82
C GLY A 191 11.69 -24.63 -17.31
N LEU A 192 12.06 -25.64 -16.51
CA LEU A 192 13.18 -26.55 -16.81
C LEU A 192 12.76 -27.90 -17.42
N MET A 193 11.47 -28.23 -17.44
CA MET A 193 11.01 -29.53 -17.96
C MET A 193 10.90 -29.65 -19.49
N ASN A 194 11.12 -28.57 -20.25
CA ASN A 194 10.95 -28.58 -21.72
C ASN A 194 12.20 -28.92 -22.55
N LYS A 195 13.31 -29.41 -21.96
CA LYS A 195 14.56 -29.65 -22.71
C LYS A 195 15.17 -31.06 -22.67
N VAL A 196 14.47 -32.07 -22.18
CA VAL A 196 15.00 -33.45 -22.23
C VAL A 196 13.97 -34.42 -22.78
N LEU A 197 13.79 -34.44 -24.11
CA LEU A 197 13.29 -35.61 -24.82
C LEU A 197 13.55 -35.47 -26.33
N LYS A 198 14.69 -35.99 -26.79
CA LYS A 198 14.81 -36.89 -27.96
C LYS A 198 16.29 -37.12 -28.30
N LYS A 199 16.74 -38.35 -28.07
CA LYS A 199 17.56 -39.07 -29.06
C LYS A 199 17.20 -40.55 -28.99
N LYS A 200 16.62 -41.06 -30.09
CA LYS A 200 16.39 -42.49 -30.32
C LYS A 200 17.74 -43.22 -30.37
N PRO A 201 17.82 -44.49 -29.94
CA PRO A 201 18.98 -45.33 -30.22
C PRO A 201 18.97 -45.74 -31.70
N ALA A 202 20.16 -45.73 -32.31
CA ALA A 202 20.41 -46.41 -33.58
C ALA A 202 20.74 -47.87 -33.27
N SER A 203 20.09 -48.81 -33.97
CA SER A 203 20.46 -50.22 -33.96
C SER A 203 21.01 -50.58 -35.34
N THR A 204 22.21 -51.15 -35.31
CA THR A 204 22.92 -52.02 -36.30
C THR A 204 22.66 -51.83 -37.79
#